data_AF-A0A2V7F0T7-F1
#
_entry.id   AF-A0A2V7F0T7-F1
#
_cell.length_a   1.000
_cell.length_b   1.000
_cell.length_c   1.000
_cell.angle_alpha   90.00
_cell.angle_beta   90.00
_cell.angle_gamma   90.00
#
_symmetry.space_group_name_H-M   'P 1'
#
loop_
_entity.id
_entity.type
_entity.pdbx_description
1 polymer ?
#
loop_
_entity_poly.entity_id
_entity_poly.type
_entity_poly.pdbx_seq_one_letter_code
_entity_poly.pdbx_strand_id
1 'polypeptide(L)'
;MFSGGSYHEVGRWLWNFLTSHAKRVDPRLEVELEAGDEREGKSYGARLRFGRLVSPVMEFDYREVADSRGSLAWCSALAERTQGLARARLGAERAADAGAR
;
A
#
# COMPACT_ATOMS: atom_id res chain seq x y z
N MET A 1 -12.56 -22.83 -10.53
CA MET A 1 -13.56 -21.81 -10.19
C MET A 1 -12.80 -20.62 -9.63
N PHE A 2 -12.64 -19.54 -10.40
CA PHE A 2 -11.85 -18.37 -9.99
C PHE A 2 -12.67 -17.58 -8.95
N SER A 3 -12.27 -17.63 -7.67
CA SER A 3 -12.86 -16.82 -6.59
C SER A 3 -12.08 -15.51 -6.35
N GLY A 4 -11.17 -15.20 -7.28
CA GLY A 4 -10.16 -14.13 -7.15
C GLY A 4 -10.70 -12.71 -7.27
N GLY A 5 -11.95 -12.51 -7.70
CA GLY A 5 -12.52 -11.17 -7.95
C GLY A 5 -11.97 -10.50 -9.20
N SER A 6 -12.74 -9.59 -9.78
CA SER A 6 -12.32 -8.75 -10.90
C SER A 6 -11.12 -7.86 -10.52
N TYR A 7 -10.37 -7.39 -11.51
CA TYR A 7 -9.25 -6.46 -11.31
C TYR A 7 -9.63 -5.26 -10.44
N HIS A 8 -10.83 -4.69 -10.62
CA HIS A 8 -11.27 -3.56 -9.80
C HIS A 8 -11.62 -3.97 -8.36
N GLU A 9 -12.19 -5.15 -8.14
CA GLU A 9 -12.49 -5.65 -6.79
C GLU A 9 -11.22 -5.98 -6.02
N VAL A 10 -10.23 -6.57 -6.68
CA VAL A 10 -8.91 -6.86 -6.10
C VAL A 10 -8.17 -5.56 -5.79
N GLY A 11 -8.20 -4.58 -6.70
CA GLY A 11 -7.62 -3.25 -6.47
C GLY A 11 -8.27 -2.53 -5.29
N ARG A 12 -9.61 -2.59 -5.19
CA ARG A 12 -10.34 -2.01 -4.04
C ARG A 12 -9.97 -2.68 -2.73
N TRP A 13 -9.85 -4.01 -2.72
CA TRP A 13 -9.40 -4.76 -1.55
C TRP A 13 -7.99 -4.34 -1.13
N LEU A 14 -7.06 -4.29 -2.08
CA LEU A 14 -5.67 -3.90 -1.83
C LEU A 14 -5.59 -2.49 -1.26
N TRP A 15 -6.28 -1.52 -1.87
CA TRP A 15 -6.33 -0.15 -1.37
C TRP A 15 -6.86 -0.06 0.07
N ASN A 16 -7.97 -0.75 0.38
CA ASN A 16 -8.54 -0.80 1.72
C ASN A 16 -7.55 -1.41 2.74
N PHE A 17 -6.90 -2.49 2.34
CA PHE A 17 -5.93 -3.19 3.18
C PHE A 17 -4.75 -2.27 3.53
N LEU A 18 -4.10 -1.71 2.51
CA LEU A 18 -2.96 -0.82 2.69
C LEU A 18 -3.34 0.41 3.52
N THR A 19 -4.49 1.03 3.22
CA THR A 19 -5.00 2.21 3.94
C THR A 19 -5.22 1.90 5.41
N SER A 20 -5.90 0.79 5.72
CA SER A 20 -6.17 0.38 7.10
C SER A 20 -4.89 0.14 7.89
N HIS A 21 -3.89 -0.50 7.28
CA HIS A 21 -2.63 -0.79 7.95
C HIS A 21 -1.69 0.42 8.07
N ALA A 22 -1.70 1.33 7.09
CA ALA A 22 -1.00 2.61 7.19
C ALA A 22 -1.58 3.49 8.30
N LYS A 23 -2.92 3.58 8.39
CA LYS A 23 -3.61 4.40 9.40
C LYS A 23 -3.44 3.89 10.84
N ARG A 24 -3.08 2.61 11.04
CA ARG A 24 -2.66 2.09 12.35
C ARG A 24 -1.33 2.67 12.84
N VAL A 25 -0.49 3.19 11.94
CA VAL A 25 0.77 3.86 12.29
C VAL A 25 0.52 5.34 12.58
N ASP A 26 -0.16 6.03 11.68
CA ASP A 26 -0.59 7.41 11.86
C ASP A 26 -1.87 7.67 11.04
N PRO A 27 -2.95 8.21 11.63
CA PRO A 27 -4.22 8.39 10.94
C PRO A 27 -4.17 9.36 9.74
N ARG A 28 -3.15 10.22 9.66
CA ARG A 28 -2.93 11.18 8.56
C ARG A 28 -2.23 10.57 7.35
N LEU A 29 -1.77 9.32 7.45
CA LEU A 29 -1.23 8.61 6.30
C LEU A 29 -2.34 8.29 5.31
N GLU A 30 -2.04 8.55 4.04
CA GLU A 30 -2.91 8.27 2.91
C GLU A 30 -2.24 7.25 1.98
N VAL A 31 -3.05 6.48 1.25
CA VAL A 31 -2.59 5.52 0.25
C VAL A 31 -3.17 5.88 -1.10
N GLU A 32 -2.28 6.03 -2.07
CA GLU A 32 -2.62 6.23 -3.47
C GLU A 32 -2.37 4.93 -4.22
N LEU A 33 -3.39 4.42 -4.90
CA LEU A 33 -3.30 3.22 -5.73
C LEU A 33 -3.30 3.63 -7.21
N GLU A 34 -2.22 3.29 -7.91
CA GLU A 34 -2.08 3.42 -9.36
C GLU A 34 -2.62 2.14 -10.01
N ALA A 35 -3.74 2.25 -10.70
CA ALA A 35 -4.44 1.14 -11.37
C ALA A 35 -5.05 1.62 -12.70
N GLY A 36 -5.31 0.70 -13.62
CA GLY A 36 -5.84 1.02 -14.96
C GLY A 36 -4.76 1.18 -16.02
N ASP A 37 -5.15 1.64 -17.21
CA ASP A 37 -4.29 1.84 -18.38
C ASP A 37 -3.38 0.61 -18.67
N GLU A 38 -2.07 0.83 -18.79
CA GLU A 38 -1.09 -0.23 -19.08
C GLU A 38 -1.00 -1.32 -18.00
N ARG A 39 -1.47 -1.01 -16.77
CA ARG A 39 -1.47 -1.89 -15.60
C ARG A 39 -2.74 -2.73 -15.48
N GLU A 40 -3.79 -2.41 -16.24
CA GLU A 40 -5.08 -3.08 -16.14
C GLU A 40 -4.94 -4.60 -16.39
N GLY A 41 -5.46 -5.39 -15.46
CA GLY A 41 -5.37 -6.85 -15.49
C GLY A 41 -3.97 -7.43 -15.28
N LYS A 42 -2.96 -6.60 -14.95
CA LYS A 42 -1.56 -7.04 -14.79
C LYS A 42 -0.99 -6.68 -13.43
N SER A 43 -1.11 -5.43 -13.00
CA SER A 43 -0.45 -4.96 -11.79
C SER A 43 -1.16 -3.78 -11.13
N TYR A 44 -0.67 -3.42 -9.95
CA TYR A 44 -1.00 -2.19 -9.24
C TYR A 44 0.30 -1.54 -8.74
N GLY A 45 0.34 -0.22 -8.76
CA GLY A 45 1.32 0.56 -7.98
C GLY A 45 0.64 1.11 -6.73
N ALA A 46 1.35 1.19 -5.61
CA ALA A 46 0.85 1.90 -4.43
C ALA A 46 1.91 2.80 -3.81
N ARG A 47 1.50 3.96 -3.31
CA ARG A 47 2.36 4.88 -2.55
C ARG A 47 1.71 5.26 -1.23
N LEU A 48 2.54 5.46 -0.22
CA LEU A 48 2.15 6.10 1.04
C LEU A 48 2.44 7.59 0.96
N ARG A 49 1.50 8.41 1.39
CA ARG A 49 1.63 9.86 1.47
C ARG A 49 1.42 10.36 2.88
N PHE A 50 2.29 11.28 3.32
CA PHE A 50 2.16 12.01 4.58
C PHE A 50 2.53 13.48 4.34
N GLY A 51 1.54 14.37 4.30
CA GLY A 51 1.78 15.75 3.91
C GLY A 51 2.40 15.84 2.50
N ARG A 52 3.63 16.39 2.41
CA ARG A 52 4.41 16.52 1.17
C ARG A 52 5.27 15.30 0.85
N LEU A 53 5.36 14.36 1.78
CA LEU A 53 6.20 13.20 1.68
C LEU A 53 5.47 12.06 0.97
N VAL A 54 6.08 11.56 -0.09
CA VAL A 54 5.60 10.39 -0.83
C VAL A 54 6.64 9.28 -0.69
N SER A 55 6.17 8.03 -0.58
CA SER A 55 7.05 6.85 -0.60
C SER A 55 7.44 6.47 -2.03
N PRO A 56 8.49 5.64 -2.21
CA PRO A 56 8.65 4.87 -3.44
C PRO A 56 7.40 4.04 -3.75
N VAL A 57 7.23 3.68 -5.03
CA VAL A 57 6.13 2.82 -5.47
C VAL A 57 6.34 1.40 -4.94
N MET A 58 5.30 0.85 -4.35
CA MET A 58 5.17 -0.59 -4.11
C MET A 58 4.46 -1.22 -5.31
N GLU A 59 5.17 -2.07 -6.03
CA GLU A 59 4.60 -2.82 -7.14
C GLU A 59 3.93 -4.11 -6.64
N PHE A 60 2.77 -4.42 -7.21
CA PHE A 60 1.97 -5.59 -6.93
C PHE A 60 1.51 -6.25 -8.23
N ASP A 61 1.74 -7.55 -8.38
CA ASP A 61 1.14 -8.32 -9.47
C ASP A 61 -0.35 -8.59 -9.18
N TYR A 62 -1.20 -8.45 -10.19
CA TYR A 62 -2.64 -8.65 -10.04
C TYR A 62 -2.97 -10.08 -9.59
N ARG A 63 -2.34 -11.09 -10.21
CA ARG A 63 -2.63 -12.50 -9.91
C ARG A 63 -2.15 -12.86 -8.51
N GLU A 64 -0.95 -12.41 -8.14
CA GLU A 64 -0.43 -12.64 -6.79
C GLU A 64 -1.39 -12.11 -5.71
N VAL A 65 -1.89 -10.88 -5.87
CA VAL A 65 -2.84 -10.29 -4.91
C VAL A 65 -4.18 -11.03 -4.93
N ALA A 66 -4.70 -11.36 -6.12
CA ALA A 66 -5.97 -12.05 -6.28
C ALA A 66 -5.96 -13.43 -5.59
N ASP A 67 -4.84 -14.15 -5.71
CA ASP A 67 -4.66 -15.50 -5.18
C ASP A 67 -4.27 -15.49 -3.68
N SER A 68 -3.51 -14.49 -3.23
CA SER A 68 -2.93 -14.47 -1.88
C SER A 68 -3.73 -13.70 -0.85
N ARG A 69 -4.71 -12.86 -1.25
CA ARG A 69 -5.52 -12.04 -0.32
C ARG A 69 -6.30 -12.82 0.74
N GLY A 70 -6.49 -14.13 0.56
CA GLY A 70 -7.09 -15.03 1.55
C GLY A 70 -6.08 -15.66 2.52
N SER A 71 -4.77 -15.53 2.26
CA SER A 71 -3.70 -16.12 3.07
C SER A 71 -3.33 -15.22 4.24
N LEU A 72 -3.49 -15.72 5.46
CA LEU A 72 -3.13 -15.00 6.68
C LEU A 72 -1.64 -14.65 6.74
N ALA A 73 -0.77 -15.56 6.30
CA ALA A 73 0.67 -15.34 6.29
C ALA A 73 1.06 -14.23 5.31
N TRP A 74 0.48 -14.24 4.11
CA TRP A 74 0.73 -13.21 3.10
C TRP A 74 0.20 -11.84 3.57
N CYS A 75 -1.01 -11.81 4.14
CA CYS A 75 -1.57 -10.60 4.72
C CYS A 75 -0.70 -10.05 5.88
N SER A 76 -0.18 -10.90 6.76
CA SER A 76 0.72 -10.46 7.84
C SER A 76 1.99 -9.81 7.29
N ALA A 77 2.63 -10.45 6.31
CA ALA A 77 3.82 -9.91 5.67
C ALA A 77 3.55 -8.57 4.96
N LEU A 78 2.41 -8.46 4.26
CA LEU A 78 2.01 -7.20 3.61
C LEU A 78 1.73 -6.10 4.63
N ALA A 79 1.07 -6.43 5.75
CA ALA A 79 0.82 -5.50 6.84
C ALA A 79 2.13 -4.98 7.45
N GLU A 80 3.07 -5.88 7.75
CA GLU A 80 4.39 -5.53 8.28
C GLU A 80 5.17 -4.64 7.32
N ARG A 81 5.21 -4.99 6.03
CA ARG A 81 5.84 -4.17 4.99
C ARG A 81 5.24 -2.77 4.92
N THR A 82 3.91 -2.66 4.91
CA THR A 82 3.19 -1.39 4.84
C THR A 82 3.48 -0.51 6.06
N GLN A 83 3.42 -1.09 7.26
CA GLN A 83 3.69 -0.36 8.50
C GLN A 83 5.16 0.02 8.64
N GLY A 84 6.09 -0.83 8.20
CA GLY A 84 7.52 -0.54 8.17
C GLY A 84 7.82 0.69 7.29
N LEU A 85 7.25 0.72 6.08
CA LEU A 85 7.39 1.84 5.17
C LEU A 85 6.79 3.15 5.75
N ALA A 86 5.61 3.05 6.36
CA ALA A 86 4.96 4.17 7.04
C ALA A 86 5.84 4.75 8.16
N ARG A 87 6.35 3.90 9.05
CA ARG A 87 7.23 4.33 10.16
C ARG A 87 8.52 4.97 9.64
N ALA A 88 9.14 4.37 8.63
CA ALA A 88 10.33 4.93 7.99
C ALA A 88 10.05 6.33 7.42
N ARG A 89 8.88 6.53 6.80
CA ARG A 89 8.53 7.84 6.23
C ARG A 89 8.29 8.91 7.28
N LEU A 90 7.61 8.56 8.37
CA LEU A 90 7.42 9.47 9.51
C LEU A 90 8.75 9.83 10.19
N GLY A 91 9.66 8.86 10.30
CA GLY A 91 11.02 9.11 10.80
C GLY A 91 11.78 10.11 9.94
N ALA A 92 11.71 9.96 8.61
CA ALA A 92 12.33 10.88 7.67
C ALA A 92 11.73 12.31 7.75
N GLU A 93 10.41 12.45 7.96
CA GLU A 93 9.81 13.78 8.16
C GLU A 93 10.34 14.47 9.41
N ARG A 94 10.38 13.74 10.52
CA ARG A 94 10.86 14.29 11.80
C ARG A 94 12.32 14.73 11.70
N ALA A 95 13.14 13.96 10.99
CA ALA A 95 14.53 14.34 10.74
C ALA A 95 14.64 15.60 9.85
N ALA A 96 13.81 15.71 8.82
CA ALA A 96 13.77 16.89 7.95
C ALA A 96 13.31 18.15 8.71
N ASP A 97 12.26 18.04 9.53
CA ASP A 97 11.75 19.16 10.33
C ASP A 97 12.75 19.62 11.41
N ALA A 98 13.50 18.67 12.01
CA ALA A 98 14.53 18.99 13.00
C ALA A 98 15.76 19.68 12.40
N GLY A 99 16.11 19.41 11.14
CA GLY A 99 17.22 20.07 10.44
C GLY A 99 16.87 21.44 9.85
N ALA A 100 15.59 21.79 9.77
CA ALA A 100 15.11 23.08 9.25
C ALA A 100 14.95 24.16 10.35
N ARG A 101 15.13 23.80 11.62
CA ARG A 101 15.06 24.68 12.80
C ARG A 101 16.45 25.02 13.30
#